data_AF-A0A7Y1MKE2-F1
#
_entry.id   AF-A0A7Y1MKE2-F1
#
_cell.length_a   1.000
_cell.length_b   1.000
_cell.length_c   1.000
_cell.angle_alpha   90.00
_cell.angle_beta   90.00
_cell.angle_gamma   90.00
#
_symmetry.space_group_name_H-M   'P 1'
#
loop_
_entity.id
_entity.type
_entity.pdbx_description
1 polymer ?
#
loop_
_entity_poly.entity_id
_entity_poly.type
_entity_poly.pdbx_seq_one_letter_code
_entity_poly.pdbx_strand_id
1 'polypeptide(L)'
;MSFLKGFSIGAKLLVLPGLFVLALLVVSGLAYRGLAKQQAVIEEIDQLRFQQYRQVLETSAASQAAMVGAYATGARILESSGQASAEDLESYLEDMQASVDDMRAGLDKVARETRLGEEERALYQAVQEQAAVVGEGLAEFKRTALSDQIQAASLLGRVRADNNGLQGQFNRLLGLQAELTSGAFAEAGATQQQVSRMLVAVLLGGSLLAVLVSLLLRAQIIRPIREIERASIELRDGDLTRRVRVMGRDEIAHTAQAFNELIDSFQQAMRKVAGVAASVGASAEELVGASARVAQSSTAQAGAVGAVSMTIEQMSDGIAAISSHAESLRSCAEASLRGAQDGHLALSRLLEKIDSVRHAFSAIRGSVGDFVESTTAITASIGQVKDLSAQTSMLALNAAIEAARAGESGRGFSVVADEVRNLAQRSALAANSINQLTVKLESQSEVVDEALRAGTVALDDSGRLLSELESTLQQAAELVGDSTRGVDRIADAVSVQNEGGRGIVANVEHIARMAGEGDAITHQVSGAVVSLRELSDELNVAVGRFRYEA
;
A
#
# COMPACT_ATOMS: atom_id res chain seq x y z
N MET A 1 29.13 -34.09 -25.54
CA MET A 1 30.12 -33.06 -25.18
C MET A 1 29.62 -32.17 -24.04
N SER A 2 29.88 -32.58 -22.80
CA SER A 2 29.61 -31.81 -21.57
C SER A 2 30.66 -30.72 -21.31
N PHE A 3 31.86 -30.89 -21.85
CA PHE A 3 33.06 -30.15 -21.48
C PHE A 3 32.95 -28.62 -21.64
N LEU A 4 32.33 -28.13 -22.73
CA LEU A 4 32.24 -26.68 -22.98
C LEU A 4 31.18 -25.96 -22.14
N LYS A 5 30.25 -26.67 -21.47
CA LYS A 5 29.11 -26.03 -20.78
C LYS A 5 29.50 -25.19 -19.56
N GLY A 6 30.68 -25.42 -18.97
CA GLY A 6 31.17 -24.71 -17.80
C GLY A 6 32.16 -23.58 -18.10
N PHE A 7 32.54 -23.38 -19.36
CA PHE A 7 33.49 -22.34 -19.74
C PHE A 7 32.79 -21.01 -20.05
N SER A 8 33.44 -19.90 -19.72
CA SER A 8 33.01 -18.56 -20.12
C SER A 8 32.92 -18.44 -21.64
N ILE A 9 32.09 -17.49 -22.12
CA ILE A 9 32.00 -17.19 -23.55
C ILE A 9 33.37 -16.86 -24.13
N GLY A 10 34.18 -16.09 -23.39
CA GLY A 10 35.56 -15.75 -23.78
C GLY A 10 36.43 -17.00 -23.99
N ALA A 11 36.38 -17.95 -23.06
CA ALA A 11 37.12 -19.20 -23.20
C ALA A 11 36.62 -20.05 -24.37
N LYS A 12 35.30 -20.11 -24.61
CA LYS A 12 34.70 -20.80 -25.76
C LYS A 12 35.14 -20.21 -27.10
N LEU A 13 35.24 -18.88 -27.20
CA LEU A 13 35.68 -18.20 -28.42
C LEU A 13 37.18 -18.44 -28.72
N LEU A 14 38.00 -18.70 -27.71
CA LEU A 14 39.43 -19.01 -27.88
C LEU A 14 39.72 -20.45 -28.33
N VAL A 15 38.75 -21.37 -28.23
CA VAL A 15 38.92 -22.79 -28.64
C VAL A 15 39.24 -22.91 -30.13
N LEU A 16 38.55 -22.15 -30.98
CA LEU A 16 38.68 -22.27 -32.43
C LEU A 16 40.01 -21.68 -32.96
N PRO A 17 40.44 -20.47 -32.53
CA PRO A 17 41.80 -19.99 -32.80
C PRO A 17 42.88 -20.93 -32.25
N GLY A 18 42.69 -21.48 -31.04
CA GLY A 18 43.65 -22.41 -30.43
C GLY A 18 43.83 -23.71 -31.24
N LEU A 19 42.73 -24.32 -31.68
CA LEU A 19 42.75 -25.49 -32.57
C LEU A 19 43.39 -25.18 -33.92
N PHE A 20 43.14 -23.99 -34.47
CA PHE A 20 43.73 -23.57 -35.74
C PHE A 20 45.25 -23.41 -35.64
N VAL A 21 45.76 -22.77 -34.58
CA VAL A 21 47.21 -22.66 -34.33
C VAL A 21 47.84 -24.04 -34.13
N LEU A 22 47.18 -24.94 -33.40
CA LEU A 22 47.65 -26.32 -33.23
C LEU A 22 47.73 -27.06 -34.57
N ALA A 23 46.71 -26.93 -35.42
CA ALA A 23 46.69 -27.55 -36.74
C ALA A 23 47.82 -27.01 -37.65
N LEU A 24 48.06 -25.69 -37.62
CA LEU A 24 49.17 -25.08 -38.35
C LEU A 24 50.53 -25.62 -37.89
N LEU A 25 50.76 -25.74 -36.58
CA LEU A 25 52.01 -26.31 -36.05
C LEU A 25 52.23 -27.76 -36.52
N VAL A 26 51.16 -28.57 -36.55
CA VAL A 26 51.22 -29.96 -37.04
C VAL A 26 51.55 -29.98 -38.54
N VAL A 27 50.87 -29.17 -39.35
CA VAL A 27 51.11 -29.07 -40.81
C VAL A 27 52.54 -28.61 -41.08
N SER A 28 53.01 -27.56 -40.40
CA SER A 28 54.39 -27.07 -40.53
C SER A 28 55.42 -28.12 -40.14
N GLY A 29 55.21 -28.86 -39.04
CA GLY A 29 56.11 -29.93 -38.61
C GLY A 29 56.19 -31.09 -39.60
N LEU A 30 55.06 -31.50 -40.18
CA LEU A 30 55.00 -32.56 -41.20
C LEU A 30 55.63 -32.12 -42.51
N ALA A 31 55.36 -30.90 -42.96
CA ALA A 31 55.96 -30.34 -44.17
C ALA A 31 57.49 -30.23 -44.02
N TYR A 32 57.98 -29.74 -42.89
CA TYR A 32 59.41 -29.65 -42.61
C TYR A 32 60.10 -31.01 -42.64
N ARG A 33 59.54 -32.02 -41.98
CA ARG A 33 60.08 -33.40 -42.02
C ARG A 33 60.06 -34.01 -43.42
N GLY A 34 58.98 -33.78 -44.18
CA GLY A 34 58.85 -34.27 -45.54
C GLY A 34 59.90 -33.65 -46.48
N LEU A 35 60.07 -32.33 -46.42
CA LEU A 35 61.07 -31.61 -47.20
C LEU A 35 62.49 -32.03 -46.83
N ALA A 36 62.80 -32.18 -45.53
CA ALA A 36 64.13 -32.63 -45.09
C ALA A 36 64.47 -34.03 -45.62
N LYS A 37 63.52 -34.97 -45.59
CA LYS A 37 63.70 -36.32 -46.14
C LYS A 37 63.87 -36.28 -47.66
N GLN A 38 63.07 -35.50 -48.36
CA GLN A 38 63.15 -35.35 -49.82
C GLN A 38 64.49 -34.75 -50.25
N GLN A 39 64.99 -33.75 -49.52
CA GLN A 39 66.26 -33.11 -49.82
C GLN A 39 67.45 -34.06 -49.65
N ALA A 40 67.42 -34.92 -48.62
CA ALA A 40 68.44 -35.95 -48.43
C ALA A 40 68.50 -36.97 -49.59
N VAL A 41 67.35 -37.39 -50.12
CA VAL A 41 67.29 -38.33 -51.26
C VAL A 41 67.77 -37.66 -52.56
N ILE A 42 67.42 -36.40 -52.79
CA ILE A 42 67.92 -35.64 -53.96
C ILE A 42 69.44 -35.48 -53.90
N GLU A 43 69.99 -35.19 -52.72
CA GLU A 43 71.44 -35.06 -52.53
C GLU A 43 72.17 -36.39 -52.77
N GLU A 44 71.60 -37.53 -52.36
CA GLU A 44 72.12 -38.87 -52.66
C GLU A 44 72.13 -39.17 -54.17
N ILE A 45 71.06 -38.81 -54.88
CA ILE A 45 70.97 -39.02 -56.34
C ILE A 45 72.03 -38.18 -57.07
N ASP A 46 72.13 -36.89 -56.75
CA ASP A 46 72.97 -35.94 -57.48
C ASP A 46 74.47 -36.13 -57.18
N GLN A 47 74.84 -36.24 -55.89
CA GLN A 47 76.24 -36.27 -55.48
C GLN A 47 76.86 -37.67 -55.53
N LEU A 48 76.07 -38.74 -55.37
CA LEU A 48 76.60 -40.10 -55.30
C LEU A 48 76.27 -40.90 -56.56
N ARG A 49 74.98 -41.16 -56.82
CA ARG A 49 74.57 -42.11 -57.86
C ARG A 49 74.88 -41.63 -59.26
N PHE A 50 74.61 -40.36 -59.56
CA PHE A 50 74.92 -39.78 -60.87
C PHE A 50 76.43 -39.70 -61.13
N GLN A 51 77.23 -39.38 -60.10
CA GLN A 51 78.69 -39.36 -60.22
C GLN A 51 79.26 -40.75 -60.47
N GLN A 52 78.79 -41.78 -59.75
CA GLN A 52 79.21 -43.16 -59.95
C GLN A 52 78.85 -43.67 -61.35
N TYR A 53 77.62 -43.44 -61.80
CA TYR A 53 77.20 -43.78 -63.16
C TYR A 53 78.10 -43.13 -64.23
N ARG A 54 78.36 -41.82 -64.09
CA ARG A 54 79.23 -41.07 -65.00
C ARG A 54 80.67 -41.61 -64.99
N GLN A 55 81.20 -41.94 -63.83
CA GLN A 55 82.56 -42.46 -63.69
C GLN A 55 82.73 -43.83 -64.37
N VAL A 56 81.75 -44.74 -64.22
CA VAL A 56 81.75 -46.04 -64.95
C VAL A 56 81.69 -45.81 -66.46
N LEU A 57 80.86 -44.87 -66.90
CA LEU A 57 80.71 -44.54 -68.32
C LEU A 57 82.01 -44.01 -68.92
N GLU A 58 82.67 -43.06 -68.25
CA GLU A 58 83.97 -42.51 -68.66
C GLU A 58 85.05 -43.61 -68.71
N THR A 59 85.08 -44.50 -67.72
CA THR A 59 86.03 -45.62 -67.64
C THR A 59 85.81 -46.66 -68.73
N SER A 60 84.55 -46.98 -69.02
CA SER A 60 84.17 -47.85 -70.14
C SER A 60 84.55 -47.25 -71.49
N ALA A 61 84.36 -45.93 -71.66
CA ALA A 61 84.79 -45.21 -72.85
C ALA A 61 86.31 -45.24 -73.04
N ALA A 62 87.09 -45.07 -71.95
CA ALA A 62 88.55 -45.21 -71.99
C ALA A 62 88.99 -46.63 -72.40
N SER A 63 88.31 -47.67 -71.89
CA SER A 63 88.51 -49.06 -72.34
C SER A 63 88.26 -49.22 -73.85
N GLN A 64 87.17 -48.64 -74.37
CA GLN A 64 86.87 -48.67 -75.80
C GLN A 64 87.92 -47.91 -76.62
N ALA A 65 88.35 -46.74 -76.17
CA ALA A 65 89.39 -45.94 -76.82
C ALA A 65 90.72 -46.70 -76.90
N ALA A 66 91.11 -47.40 -75.83
CA ALA A 66 92.28 -48.26 -75.83
C ALA A 66 92.18 -49.36 -76.89
N MET A 67 91.03 -50.03 -76.99
CA MET A 67 90.83 -51.06 -78.01
C MET A 67 90.83 -50.47 -79.43
N VAL A 68 90.25 -49.28 -79.64
CA VAL A 68 90.30 -48.57 -80.93
C VAL A 68 91.73 -48.25 -81.32
N GLY A 69 92.57 -47.79 -80.38
CA GLY A 69 94.01 -47.57 -80.58
C GLY A 69 94.74 -48.86 -80.99
N ALA A 70 94.40 -49.99 -80.37
CA ALA A 70 94.96 -51.29 -80.74
C ALA A 70 94.58 -51.70 -82.16
N TYR A 71 93.31 -51.53 -82.55
CA TYR A 71 92.86 -51.81 -83.92
C TYR A 71 93.48 -50.87 -84.95
N ALA A 72 93.62 -49.57 -84.65
CA ALA A 72 94.27 -48.61 -85.54
C ALA A 72 95.74 -49.00 -85.79
N THR A 73 96.46 -49.36 -84.72
CA THR A 73 97.83 -49.88 -84.80
C THR A 73 97.89 -51.15 -85.64
N GLY A 74 96.99 -52.11 -85.40
CA GLY A 74 96.91 -53.35 -86.15
C GLY A 74 96.59 -53.16 -87.63
N ALA A 75 95.66 -52.27 -87.95
CA ALA A 75 95.32 -51.92 -89.32
C ALA A 75 96.52 -51.32 -90.05
N ARG A 76 97.28 -50.43 -89.37
CA ARG A 76 98.48 -49.82 -89.95
C ARG A 76 99.60 -50.83 -90.21
N ILE A 77 99.79 -51.78 -89.29
CA ILE A 77 100.68 -52.93 -89.46
C ILE A 77 100.28 -53.77 -90.69
N LEU A 78 98.99 -54.02 -90.89
CA LEU A 78 98.50 -54.78 -92.04
C LEU A 78 98.65 -54.01 -93.36
N GLU A 79 98.32 -52.71 -93.39
CA GLU A 79 98.49 -51.85 -94.58
C GLU A 79 99.95 -51.78 -95.03
N SER A 80 100.88 -51.71 -94.09
CA SER A 80 102.32 -51.68 -94.36
C SER A 80 102.93 -53.05 -94.63
N SER A 81 102.14 -54.12 -94.68
CA SER A 81 102.60 -55.52 -94.82
C SER A 81 103.64 -55.92 -93.75
N GLY A 82 103.52 -55.38 -92.54
CA GLY A 82 104.45 -55.64 -91.43
C GLY A 82 105.76 -54.86 -91.52
N GLN A 83 105.81 -53.77 -92.29
CA GLN A 83 106.99 -52.91 -92.45
C GLN A 83 106.74 -51.45 -92.03
N ALA A 84 105.77 -51.18 -91.14
CA ALA A 84 105.57 -49.83 -90.61
C ALA A 84 106.81 -49.39 -89.82
N SER A 85 107.20 -48.11 -89.89
CA SER A 85 108.28 -47.61 -89.05
C SER A 85 107.85 -47.55 -87.59
N ALA A 86 108.81 -47.65 -86.66
CA ALA A 86 108.50 -47.52 -85.23
C ALA A 86 107.88 -46.14 -84.91
N GLU A 87 108.36 -45.10 -85.59
CA GLU A 87 107.87 -43.71 -85.47
C GLU A 87 106.41 -43.58 -85.97
N ASP A 88 106.01 -44.32 -87.01
CA ASP A 88 104.62 -44.36 -87.51
C ASP A 88 103.63 -45.03 -86.54
N LEU A 89 104.11 -45.96 -85.70
CA LEU A 89 103.28 -46.71 -84.75
C LEU A 89 103.26 -46.07 -83.36
N GLU A 90 104.25 -45.27 -83.02
CA GLU A 90 104.46 -44.70 -81.68
C GLU A 90 103.26 -43.87 -81.21
N SER A 91 102.76 -42.96 -82.04
CA SER A 91 101.58 -42.12 -81.70
C SER A 91 100.34 -42.97 -81.35
N TYR A 92 100.04 -44.02 -82.13
CA TYR A 92 98.88 -44.88 -81.87
C TYR A 92 99.05 -45.73 -80.60
N LEU A 93 100.28 -46.20 -80.35
CA LEU A 93 100.62 -47.00 -79.18
C LEU A 93 100.69 -46.15 -77.89
N GLU A 94 101.01 -44.86 -78.00
CA GLU A 94 100.93 -43.90 -76.90
C GLU A 94 99.48 -43.55 -76.56
N ASP A 95 98.64 -43.21 -77.54
CA ASP A 95 97.21 -42.93 -77.34
C ASP A 95 96.47 -44.14 -76.74
N MET A 96 96.80 -45.34 -77.22
CA MET A 96 96.30 -46.59 -76.67
C MET A 96 96.72 -46.75 -75.20
N GLN A 97 98.00 -46.51 -74.88
CA GLN A 97 98.50 -46.64 -73.51
C GLN A 97 97.87 -45.60 -72.58
N ALA A 98 97.72 -44.35 -73.02
CA ALA A 98 97.04 -43.30 -72.28
C ALA A 98 95.59 -43.71 -71.95
N SER A 99 94.89 -44.31 -72.91
CA SER A 99 93.52 -44.82 -72.69
C SER A 99 93.47 -46.01 -71.71
N VAL A 100 94.49 -46.87 -71.69
CA VAL A 100 94.63 -47.94 -70.68
C VAL A 100 94.89 -47.35 -69.30
N ASP A 101 95.72 -46.31 -69.21
CA ASP A 101 96.05 -45.65 -67.95
C ASP A 101 94.82 -44.87 -67.40
N ASP A 102 94.05 -44.20 -68.26
CA ASP A 102 92.79 -43.56 -67.91
C ASP A 102 91.73 -44.57 -67.43
N MET A 103 91.61 -45.71 -68.11
CA MET A 103 90.76 -46.81 -67.67
C MET A 103 91.17 -47.31 -66.28
N ARG A 104 92.47 -47.55 -66.04
CA ARG A 104 92.98 -47.99 -64.73
C ARG A 104 92.76 -46.94 -63.65
N ALA A 105 93.04 -45.67 -63.93
CA ALA A 105 92.82 -44.56 -63.01
C ALA A 105 91.33 -44.41 -62.66
N GLY A 106 90.43 -44.58 -63.64
CA GLY A 106 88.98 -44.56 -63.44
C GLY A 106 88.51 -45.69 -62.52
N LEU A 107 89.02 -46.91 -62.70
CA LEU A 107 88.70 -48.06 -61.84
C LEU A 107 89.25 -47.90 -60.43
N ASP A 108 90.49 -47.41 -60.29
CA ASP A 108 91.12 -47.18 -58.99
C ASP A 108 90.45 -46.06 -58.20
N LYS A 109 89.92 -45.03 -58.89
CA LYS A 109 89.17 -43.95 -58.25
C LYS A 109 87.92 -44.48 -57.59
N VAL A 110 87.18 -45.37 -58.25
CA VAL A 110 85.97 -45.96 -57.68
C VAL A 110 86.27 -47.06 -56.66
N ALA A 111 87.36 -47.82 -56.83
CA ALA A 111 87.79 -48.82 -55.85
C ALA A 111 88.11 -48.23 -54.47
N ARG A 112 88.44 -46.93 -54.40
CA ARG A 112 88.66 -46.18 -53.15
C ARG A 112 87.36 -45.63 -52.55
N GLU A 113 86.23 -45.72 -53.24
CA GLU A 113 84.94 -45.27 -52.71
C GLU A 113 84.39 -46.29 -51.71
N THR A 114 84.16 -45.83 -50.48
CA THR A 114 83.68 -46.66 -49.35
C THR A 114 82.17 -46.92 -49.33
N ARG A 115 81.41 -46.52 -50.36
CA ARG A 115 79.94 -46.58 -50.40
C ARG A 115 79.37 -47.44 -51.54
N LEU A 116 79.99 -48.58 -51.80
CA LEU A 116 79.48 -49.55 -52.79
C LEU A 116 78.65 -50.64 -52.09
N GLY A 117 77.48 -50.95 -52.63
CA GLY A 117 76.70 -52.12 -52.21
C GLY A 117 77.43 -53.44 -52.49
N GLU A 118 76.98 -54.55 -51.89
CA GLU A 118 77.63 -55.86 -52.06
C GLU A 118 77.69 -56.27 -53.55
N GLU A 119 76.61 -56.06 -54.29
CA GLU A 119 76.53 -56.39 -55.72
C GLU A 119 77.33 -55.42 -56.60
N GLU A 120 77.31 -54.11 -56.27
CA GLU A 120 78.14 -53.10 -56.96
C GLU A 120 79.62 -53.43 -56.80
N ARG A 121 80.05 -53.74 -55.57
CA ARG A 121 81.43 -54.08 -55.25
C ARG A 121 81.92 -55.31 -56.01
N ALA A 122 81.08 -56.34 -56.12
CA ALA A 122 81.41 -57.55 -56.87
C ALA A 122 81.59 -57.27 -58.37
N LEU A 123 80.73 -56.44 -58.98
CA LEU A 123 80.87 -56.06 -60.39
C LEU A 123 82.08 -55.16 -60.64
N TYR A 124 82.38 -54.21 -59.76
CA TYR A 124 83.60 -53.40 -59.88
C TYR A 124 84.87 -54.26 -59.80
N GLN A 125 84.91 -55.24 -58.89
CA GLN A 125 86.03 -56.18 -58.82
C GLN A 125 86.16 -57.01 -60.10
N ALA A 126 85.06 -57.52 -60.64
CA ALA A 126 85.07 -58.27 -61.89
C ALA A 126 85.52 -57.42 -63.08
N VAL A 127 85.12 -56.15 -63.15
CA VAL A 127 85.61 -55.19 -64.16
C VAL A 127 87.11 -54.93 -63.95
N GLN A 128 87.56 -54.75 -62.71
CA GLN A 128 88.96 -54.47 -62.40
C GLN A 128 89.89 -55.65 -62.76
N GLU A 129 89.50 -56.87 -62.42
CA GLU A 129 90.23 -58.10 -62.79
C GLU A 129 90.31 -58.25 -64.31
N GLN A 130 89.18 -58.11 -65.02
CA GLN A 130 89.15 -58.22 -66.47
C GLN A 130 89.91 -57.06 -67.16
N ALA A 131 89.87 -55.85 -66.60
CA ALA A 131 90.61 -54.69 -67.09
C ALA A 131 92.12 -54.86 -66.90
N ALA A 132 92.56 -55.52 -65.82
CA ALA A 132 93.96 -55.88 -65.64
C ALA A 132 94.44 -56.83 -66.75
N VAL A 133 93.65 -57.87 -67.05
CA VAL A 133 93.93 -58.83 -68.15
C VAL A 133 94.01 -58.13 -69.50
N VAL A 134 93.03 -57.27 -69.82
CA VAL A 134 93.03 -56.50 -71.08
C VAL A 134 94.20 -55.52 -71.15
N GLY A 135 94.51 -54.83 -70.05
CA GLY A 135 95.64 -53.91 -69.98
C GLY A 135 96.98 -54.61 -70.16
N GLU A 136 97.17 -55.80 -69.59
CA GLU A 136 98.36 -56.63 -69.82
C GLU A 136 98.44 -57.11 -71.27
N GLY A 137 97.32 -57.56 -71.85
CA GLY A 137 97.24 -57.96 -73.25
C GLY A 137 97.58 -56.82 -74.21
N LEU A 138 97.12 -55.60 -73.94
CA LEU A 138 97.45 -54.41 -74.71
C LEU A 138 98.93 -53.98 -74.53
N ALA A 139 99.50 -54.16 -73.34
CA ALA A 139 100.93 -53.92 -73.11
C ALA A 139 101.82 -54.96 -73.82
N GLU A 140 101.38 -56.23 -73.89
CA GLU A 140 102.03 -57.27 -74.68
C GLU A 140 101.91 -56.98 -76.19
N PHE A 141 100.74 -56.54 -76.64
CA PHE A 141 100.52 -56.08 -78.01
C PHE A 141 101.45 -54.91 -78.37
N LYS A 142 101.58 -53.89 -77.51
CA LYS A 142 102.49 -52.75 -77.71
C LYS A 142 103.94 -53.18 -77.87
N ARG A 143 104.45 -54.03 -76.96
CA ARG A 143 105.84 -54.53 -77.02
C ARG A 143 106.09 -55.31 -78.30
N THR A 144 105.17 -56.22 -78.64
CA THR A 144 105.29 -57.06 -79.83
C THR A 144 105.13 -56.24 -81.12
N ALA A 145 104.29 -55.22 -81.15
CA ALA A 145 104.12 -54.35 -82.32
C ALA A 145 105.42 -53.63 -82.73
N LEU A 146 106.30 -53.35 -81.76
CA LEU A 146 107.60 -52.73 -82.01
C LEU A 146 108.71 -53.73 -82.38
N SER A 147 108.56 -55.02 -82.03
CA SER A 147 109.58 -56.05 -82.28
C SER A 147 109.25 -57.03 -83.41
N ASP A 148 107.99 -57.48 -83.50
CA ASP A 148 107.46 -58.43 -84.48
C ASP A 148 106.00 -58.07 -84.83
N GLN A 149 105.85 -57.29 -85.90
CA GLN A 149 104.55 -56.76 -86.32
C GLN A 149 103.55 -57.85 -86.74
N ILE A 150 104.01 -58.95 -87.36
CA ILE A 150 103.13 -60.04 -87.79
C ILE A 150 102.60 -60.79 -86.55
N GLN A 151 103.46 -61.04 -85.57
CA GLN A 151 103.04 -61.65 -84.31
C GLN A 151 102.09 -60.73 -83.54
N ALA A 152 102.30 -59.41 -83.53
CA ALA A 152 101.41 -58.44 -82.90
C ALA A 152 99.99 -58.49 -83.46
N ALA A 153 99.84 -58.63 -84.78
CA ALA A 153 98.53 -58.77 -85.43
C ALA A 153 97.77 -60.02 -84.95
N SER A 154 98.48 -61.11 -84.63
CA SER A 154 97.86 -62.33 -84.08
C SER A 154 97.35 -62.14 -82.63
N LEU A 155 98.01 -61.28 -81.84
CA LEU A 155 97.61 -60.98 -80.45
C LEU A 155 96.30 -60.19 -80.38
N LEU A 156 95.96 -59.40 -81.41
CA LEU A 156 94.71 -58.64 -81.46
C LEU A 156 93.46 -59.50 -81.34
N GLY A 157 93.49 -60.73 -81.85
CA GLY A 157 92.37 -61.68 -81.72
C GLY A 157 92.09 -62.05 -80.26
N ARG A 158 93.14 -62.27 -79.47
CA ARG A 158 93.04 -62.59 -78.02
C ARG A 158 92.65 -61.35 -77.22
N VAL A 159 93.32 -60.22 -77.44
CA VAL A 159 93.00 -58.95 -76.76
C VAL A 159 91.56 -58.52 -77.04
N ARG A 160 91.05 -58.75 -78.26
CA ARG A 160 89.64 -58.53 -78.60
C ARG A 160 88.69 -59.40 -77.77
N ALA A 161 89.00 -60.68 -77.60
CA ALA A 161 88.16 -61.59 -76.82
C ALA A 161 88.10 -61.14 -75.35
N ASP A 162 89.26 -60.80 -74.77
CA ASP A 162 89.35 -60.30 -73.40
C ASP A 162 88.64 -58.95 -73.23
N ASN A 163 88.75 -58.05 -74.21
CA ASN A 163 88.07 -56.76 -74.23
C ASN A 163 86.55 -56.90 -74.39
N ASN A 164 86.07 -57.86 -75.17
CA ASN A 164 84.63 -58.16 -75.24
C ASN A 164 84.10 -58.63 -73.88
N GLY A 165 84.88 -59.44 -73.15
CA GLY A 165 84.58 -59.82 -71.76
C GLY A 165 84.50 -58.61 -70.84
N LEU A 166 85.46 -57.69 -70.94
CA LEU A 166 85.49 -56.44 -70.17
C LEU A 166 84.28 -55.54 -70.47
N GLN A 167 83.94 -55.37 -71.75
CA GLN A 167 82.75 -54.61 -72.16
C GLN A 167 81.46 -55.26 -71.66
N GLY A 168 81.40 -56.60 -71.60
CA GLY A 168 80.30 -57.32 -70.96
C GLY A 168 80.15 -56.99 -69.47
N GLN A 169 81.26 -56.90 -68.74
CA GLN A 169 81.24 -56.50 -67.32
C GLN A 169 80.87 -55.03 -67.13
N PHE A 170 81.40 -54.12 -67.96
CA PHE A 170 80.99 -52.70 -67.95
C PHE A 170 79.49 -52.53 -68.22
N ASN A 171 78.93 -53.29 -69.16
CA ASN A 171 77.48 -53.24 -69.44
C ASN A 171 76.64 -53.70 -68.25
N ARG A 172 77.06 -54.75 -67.53
CA ARG A 172 76.39 -55.18 -66.30
C ARG A 172 76.47 -54.13 -65.20
N LEU A 173 77.64 -53.52 -65.03
CA LEU A 173 77.86 -52.48 -64.03
C LEU A 173 77.08 -51.20 -64.33
N LEU A 174 77.05 -50.75 -65.59
CA LEU A 174 76.22 -49.62 -66.04
C LEU A 174 74.73 -49.92 -65.88
N GLY A 175 74.30 -51.16 -66.16
CA GLY A 175 72.92 -51.61 -65.93
C GLY A 175 72.51 -51.51 -64.45
N LEU A 176 73.36 -51.98 -63.54
CA LEU A 176 73.12 -51.87 -62.10
C LEU A 176 73.10 -50.42 -61.63
N GLN A 177 74.03 -49.58 -62.08
CA GLN A 177 74.06 -48.16 -61.72
C GLN A 177 72.81 -47.41 -62.23
N ALA A 178 72.31 -47.76 -63.43
CA ALA A 178 71.05 -47.23 -63.94
C ALA A 178 69.83 -47.68 -63.11
N GLU A 179 69.79 -48.95 -62.69
CA GLU A 179 68.73 -49.49 -61.84
C GLU A 179 68.69 -48.82 -60.46
N LEU A 180 69.84 -48.70 -59.79
CA LEU A 180 69.96 -48.04 -58.49
C LEU A 180 69.58 -46.55 -58.55
N THR A 181 70.02 -45.85 -59.59
CA THR A 181 69.64 -44.45 -59.81
C THR A 181 68.13 -44.31 -60.03
N SER A 182 67.53 -45.17 -60.86
CA SER A 182 66.08 -45.20 -61.11
C SER A 182 65.28 -45.53 -59.85
N GLY A 183 65.75 -46.49 -59.04
CA GLY A 183 65.15 -46.86 -57.76
C GLY A 183 65.10 -45.69 -56.76
N ALA A 184 66.19 -44.93 -56.64
CA ALA A 184 66.25 -43.75 -55.79
C ALA A 184 65.27 -42.65 -56.25
N PHE A 185 65.13 -42.42 -57.56
CA PHE A 185 64.11 -41.49 -58.10
C PHE A 185 62.68 -41.95 -57.81
N ALA A 186 62.40 -43.26 -57.90
CA ALA A 186 61.09 -43.82 -57.57
C ALA A 186 60.76 -43.66 -56.07
N GLU A 187 61.75 -43.89 -55.19
CA GLU A 187 61.58 -43.70 -53.74
C GLU A 187 61.35 -42.23 -53.37
N ALA A 188 62.05 -41.29 -54.02
CA ALA A 188 61.83 -39.85 -53.88
C ALA A 188 60.38 -39.46 -54.25
N GLY A 189 59.89 -39.95 -55.40
CA GLY A 189 58.53 -39.72 -55.87
C GLY A 189 57.45 -40.30 -54.94
N ALA A 190 57.66 -41.52 -54.43
CA ALA A 190 56.76 -42.16 -53.48
C ALA A 190 56.68 -41.37 -52.15
N THR A 191 57.85 -40.94 -51.63
CA THR A 191 57.92 -40.12 -50.41
C THR A 191 57.21 -38.78 -50.59
N GLN A 192 57.36 -38.12 -51.75
CA GLN A 192 56.66 -36.87 -52.07
C GLN A 192 55.13 -37.06 -52.10
N GLN A 193 54.63 -38.11 -52.74
CA GLN A 193 53.20 -38.42 -52.77
C GLN A 193 52.64 -38.72 -51.37
N GLN A 194 53.39 -39.45 -50.54
CA GLN A 194 52.97 -39.77 -49.18
C GLN A 194 52.86 -38.51 -48.30
N VAL A 195 53.86 -37.63 -48.35
CA VAL A 195 53.85 -36.34 -47.62
C VAL A 195 52.69 -35.46 -48.09
N SER A 196 52.47 -35.35 -49.40
CA SER A 196 51.36 -34.56 -49.98
C SER A 196 49.99 -35.06 -49.52
N ARG A 197 49.74 -36.39 -49.58
CA ARG A 197 48.48 -36.98 -49.08
C ARG A 197 48.26 -36.74 -47.59
N MET A 198 49.32 -36.84 -46.79
CA MET A 198 49.25 -36.59 -45.35
C MET A 198 48.92 -35.12 -45.04
N LEU A 199 49.52 -34.16 -45.77
CA LEU A 199 49.20 -32.75 -45.64
C LEU A 199 47.74 -32.44 -46.00
N VAL A 200 47.26 -32.99 -47.13
CA VAL A 200 45.85 -32.84 -47.54
C VAL A 200 44.90 -33.45 -46.50
N ALA A 201 45.20 -34.63 -45.96
CA ALA A 201 44.39 -35.27 -44.94
C ALA A 201 44.29 -34.43 -43.65
N VAL A 202 45.40 -33.85 -43.19
CA VAL A 202 45.41 -32.97 -42.00
C VAL A 202 44.64 -31.68 -42.25
N LEU A 203 44.79 -31.07 -43.44
CA LEU A 203 44.05 -29.87 -43.83
C LEU A 203 42.53 -30.11 -43.89
N LEU A 204 42.10 -31.20 -44.52
CA LEU A 204 40.68 -31.57 -44.58
C LEU A 204 40.13 -31.91 -43.20
N GLY A 205 40.85 -32.70 -42.40
CA GLY A 205 40.48 -33.04 -41.04
C GLY A 205 40.35 -31.82 -40.13
N GLY A 206 41.32 -30.89 -40.21
CA GLY A 206 41.30 -29.63 -39.47
C GLY A 206 40.13 -28.73 -39.88
N SER A 207 39.84 -28.64 -41.18
CA SER A 207 38.71 -27.85 -41.70
C SER A 207 37.36 -28.41 -41.24
N LEU A 208 37.19 -29.74 -41.30
CA LEU A 208 35.98 -30.40 -40.83
C LEU A 208 35.76 -30.19 -39.33
N LEU A 209 36.84 -30.29 -38.53
CA LEU A 209 36.79 -30.04 -37.10
C LEU A 209 36.42 -28.59 -36.79
N ALA A 210 36.98 -27.62 -37.52
CA ALA A 210 36.66 -26.20 -37.36
C ALA A 210 35.19 -25.89 -37.66
N VAL A 211 34.62 -26.49 -38.71
CA VAL A 211 33.18 -26.37 -39.03
C VAL A 211 32.33 -26.98 -37.92
N LEU A 212 32.69 -28.17 -37.43
CA LEU A 212 31.95 -28.84 -36.34
C LEU A 212 31.94 -28.00 -35.05
N VAL A 213 33.10 -27.49 -34.64
CA VAL A 213 33.22 -26.62 -33.45
C VAL A 213 32.42 -25.33 -33.64
N SER A 214 32.46 -24.72 -34.83
CA SER A 214 31.68 -23.51 -35.14
C SER A 214 30.17 -23.74 -35.03
N LEU A 215 29.66 -24.86 -35.54
CA LEU A 215 28.24 -25.21 -35.44
C LEU A 215 27.80 -25.44 -33.98
N LEU A 216 28.67 -26.05 -33.16
CA LEU A 216 28.41 -26.25 -31.74
C LEU A 216 28.40 -24.93 -30.95
N LEU A 217 29.36 -24.04 -31.21
CA LEU A 217 29.42 -22.71 -30.61
C LEU A 217 28.20 -21.87 -30.99
N ARG A 218 27.77 -21.92 -32.27
CA ARG A 218 26.53 -21.28 -32.73
C ARG A 218 25.32 -21.78 -31.94
N ALA A 219 25.18 -23.09 -31.74
CA ALA A 219 24.06 -23.65 -30.99
C ALA A 219 24.09 -23.29 -29.50
N GLN A 220 25.28 -23.13 -28.90
CA GLN A 220 25.41 -22.79 -27.47
C GLN A 220 25.31 -21.29 -27.16
N ILE A 221 25.74 -20.41 -28.06
CA ILE A 221 25.79 -18.96 -27.79
C ILE A 221 24.61 -18.23 -28.46
N ILE A 222 24.42 -18.43 -29.77
CA ILE A 222 23.46 -17.64 -30.54
C ILE A 222 22.01 -18.03 -30.20
N ARG A 223 21.74 -19.31 -29.93
CA ARG A 223 20.38 -19.77 -29.65
C ARG A 223 19.83 -19.22 -28.32
N PRO A 224 20.54 -19.29 -27.17
CA PRO A 224 20.04 -18.70 -25.92
C PRO A 224 19.92 -17.17 -25.98
N ILE A 225 20.84 -16.47 -26.65
CA ILE A 225 20.74 -15.02 -26.85
C ILE A 225 19.45 -14.66 -27.61
N ARG A 226 19.12 -15.40 -28.68
CA ARG A 226 17.86 -15.19 -29.42
C ARG A 226 16.62 -15.54 -28.59
N GLU A 227 16.71 -16.47 -27.64
CA GLU A 227 15.61 -16.77 -26.72
C GLU A 227 15.39 -15.59 -25.74
N ILE A 228 16.46 -14.99 -25.19
CA ILE A 228 16.36 -13.77 -24.37
C ILE A 228 15.80 -12.61 -25.19
N GLU A 229 16.29 -12.40 -26.42
CA GLU A 229 15.81 -11.35 -27.33
C GLU A 229 14.31 -11.49 -27.61
N ARG A 230 13.85 -12.70 -27.98
CA ARG A 230 12.42 -12.95 -28.23
C ARG A 230 11.57 -12.72 -27.00
N ALA A 231 12.00 -13.23 -25.84
CA ALA A 231 11.28 -13.00 -24.59
C ALA A 231 11.23 -11.50 -24.22
N SER A 232 12.28 -10.73 -24.54
CA SER A 232 12.30 -9.28 -24.34
C SER A 232 11.35 -8.54 -25.29
N ILE A 233 11.21 -9.02 -26.53
CA ILE A 233 10.24 -8.46 -27.50
C ILE A 233 8.81 -8.78 -27.06
N GLU A 234 8.53 -10.00 -26.60
CA GLU A 234 7.21 -10.39 -26.08
C GLU A 234 6.85 -9.61 -24.80
N LEU A 235 7.85 -9.32 -23.96
CA LEU A 235 7.70 -8.47 -22.78
C LEU A 235 7.23 -7.04 -23.13
N ARG A 236 7.68 -6.48 -24.27
CA ARG A 236 7.23 -5.17 -24.76
C ARG A 236 5.71 -5.12 -24.97
N ASP A 237 5.13 -6.23 -25.39
CA ASP A 237 3.70 -6.32 -25.68
C ASP A 237 2.89 -6.66 -24.40
N GLY A 238 3.56 -6.78 -23.24
CA GLY A 238 2.94 -6.93 -21.92
C GLY A 238 2.84 -8.35 -21.40
N ASP A 239 3.41 -9.36 -22.08
CA ASP A 239 3.38 -10.75 -21.60
C ASP A 239 4.48 -11.02 -20.57
N LEU A 240 4.14 -10.90 -19.29
CA LEU A 240 5.00 -11.22 -18.15
C LEU A 240 5.00 -12.73 -17.83
N THR A 241 4.28 -13.60 -18.54
CA THR A 241 4.25 -15.05 -18.22
C THR A 241 5.44 -15.80 -18.81
N ARG A 242 6.14 -15.19 -19.77
CA ARG A 242 7.26 -15.81 -20.45
C ARG A 242 8.47 -15.88 -19.54
N ARG A 243 9.19 -17.00 -19.63
CA ARG A 243 10.46 -17.23 -18.93
C ARG A 243 11.47 -17.75 -19.93
N VAL A 244 12.71 -17.29 -19.80
CA VAL A 244 13.82 -17.78 -20.60
C VAL A 244 14.41 -19.01 -19.92
N ARG A 245 14.68 -20.07 -20.69
CA ARG A 245 15.32 -21.26 -20.16
C ARG A 245 16.78 -20.96 -19.81
N VAL A 246 17.13 -21.11 -18.54
CA VAL A 246 18.52 -21.00 -18.10
C VAL A 246 19.27 -22.28 -18.50
N MET A 247 20.27 -22.15 -19.37
CA MET A 247 21.10 -23.26 -19.84
C MET A 247 22.59 -22.96 -19.65
N GLY A 248 23.29 -23.82 -18.92
CA GLY A 248 24.73 -23.66 -18.67
C GLY A 248 25.01 -22.93 -17.35
N ARG A 249 26.26 -22.46 -17.20
CA ARG A 249 26.75 -21.71 -16.03
C ARG A 249 27.63 -20.53 -16.45
N ASP A 250 27.48 -20.07 -17.69
CA ASP A 250 28.25 -18.96 -18.24
C ASP A 250 27.49 -17.64 -18.11
N GLU A 251 28.05 -16.59 -18.70
CA GLU A 251 27.49 -15.24 -18.65
C GLU A 251 26.09 -15.16 -19.28
N ILE A 252 25.76 -16.02 -20.26
CA ILE A 252 24.41 -16.07 -20.85
C ILE A 252 23.41 -16.70 -19.88
N ALA A 253 23.82 -17.76 -19.15
CA ALA A 253 22.98 -18.35 -18.12
C ALA A 253 22.65 -17.37 -17.00
N HIS A 254 23.65 -16.60 -16.53
CA HIS A 254 23.44 -15.54 -15.53
C HIS A 254 22.51 -14.44 -16.06
N THR A 255 22.67 -14.04 -17.32
CA THR A 255 21.80 -13.03 -17.96
C THR A 255 20.35 -13.52 -18.08
N ALA A 256 20.15 -14.79 -18.46
CA ALA A 256 18.82 -15.40 -18.52
C ALA A 256 18.15 -15.49 -17.14
N GLN A 257 18.94 -15.76 -16.09
CA GLN A 257 18.44 -15.78 -14.71
C GLN A 257 18.03 -14.38 -14.25
N ALA A 258 18.89 -13.38 -14.41
CA ALA A 258 18.59 -11.99 -14.04
C ALA A 258 17.35 -11.46 -14.81
N PHE A 259 17.18 -11.87 -16.07
CA PHE A 259 15.98 -11.54 -16.85
C PHE A 259 14.71 -12.14 -16.23
N ASN A 260 14.73 -13.41 -15.80
CA ASN A 260 13.58 -14.02 -15.14
C ASN A 260 13.25 -13.35 -13.78
N GLU A 261 14.27 -13.02 -12.98
CA GLU A 261 14.10 -12.32 -11.69
C GLU A 261 13.49 -10.91 -11.88
N LEU A 262 13.85 -10.22 -12.97
CA LEU A 262 13.24 -8.95 -13.35
C LEU A 262 11.76 -9.12 -13.71
N ILE A 263 11.40 -10.17 -14.45
CA ILE A 263 9.99 -10.45 -14.75
C ILE A 263 9.22 -10.80 -13.47
N ASP A 264 9.78 -11.58 -12.55
CA ASP A 264 9.15 -11.90 -11.28
C ASP A 264 8.86 -10.63 -10.46
N SER A 265 9.81 -9.68 -10.44
CA SER A 265 9.64 -8.38 -9.79
C SER A 265 8.53 -7.54 -10.43
N PHE A 266 8.43 -7.53 -11.76
CA PHE A 266 7.33 -6.87 -12.47
C PHE A 266 5.98 -7.51 -12.18
N GLN A 267 5.89 -8.85 -12.16
CA GLN A 267 4.65 -9.54 -11.81
C GLN A 267 4.19 -9.20 -10.39
N GLN A 268 5.10 -9.20 -9.41
CA GLN A 268 4.78 -8.80 -8.04
C GLN A 268 4.30 -7.35 -7.95
N ALA A 269 4.94 -6.44 -8.66
CA ALA A 269 4.51 -5.04 -8.73
C ALA A 269 3.10 -4.92 -9.34
N MET A 270 2.82 -5.60 -10.45
CA MET A 270 1.49 -5.60 -11.08
C MET A 270 0.41 -6.17 -10.17
N ARG A 271 0.66 -7.30 -9.49
CA ARG A 271 -0.27 -7.86 -8.49
C ARG A 271 -0.55 -6.88 -7.35
N LYS A 272 0.48 -6.19 -6.86
CA LYS A 272 0.32 -5.21 -5.78
C LYS A 272 -0.50 -4.01 -6.24
N VAL A 273 -0.27 -3.51 -7.45
CA VAL A 273 -1.06 -2.39 -8.02
C VAL A 273 -2.51 -2.82 -8.23
N ALA A 274 -2.77 -4.01 -8.78
CA ALA A 274 -4.13 -4.55 -8.92
C ALA A 274 -4.84 -4.67 -7.57
N GLY A 275 -4.15 -5.19 -6.54
CA GLY A 275 -4.69 -5.30 -5.19
C GLY A 275 -5.02 -3.95 -4.56
N VAL A 276 -4.16 -2.94 -4.76
CA VAL A 276 -4.41 -1.56 -4.32
C VAL A 276 -5.59 -0.94 -5.07
N ALA A 277 -5.68 -1.10 -6.39
CA ALA A 277 -6.81 -0.62 -7.18
C ALA A 277 -8.14 -1.23 -6.69
N ALA A 278 -8.20 -2.56 -6.52
CA ALA A 278 -9.37 -3.24 -5.97
C ALA A 278 -9.75 -2.73 -4.57
N SER A 279 -8.76 -2.45 -3.71
CA SER A 279 -8.99 -1.89 -2.37
C SER A 279 -9.56 -0.46 -2.45
N VAL A 280 -9.04 0.38 -3.34
CA VAL A 280 -9.57 1.73 -3.59
C VAL A 280 -11.02 1.68 -4.07
N GLY A 281 -11.33 0.78 -5.00
CA GLY A 281 -12.70 0.55 -5.47
C GLY A 281 -13.66 0.14 -4.35
N ALA A 282 -13.25 -0.79 -3.48
CA ALA A 282 -14.04 -1.23 -2.34
C ALA A 282 -14.25 -0.10 -1.30
N SER A 283 -13.18 0.64 -0.94
CA SER A 283 -13.29 1.79 -0.04
C SER A 283 -14.16 2.90 -0.61
N ALA A 284 -14.13 3.12 -1.93
CA ALA A 284 -15.01 4.06 -2.61
C ALA A 284 -16.49 3.65 -2.48
N GLU A 285 -16.83 2.35 -2.60
CA GLU A 285 -18.19 1.84 -2.35
C GLU A 285 -18.64 2.02 -0.90
N GLU A 286 -17.77 1.74 0.07
CA GLU A 286 -18.07 1.98 1.49
C GLU A 286 -18.35 3.47 1.76
N LEU A 287 -17.56 4.36 1.12
CA LEU A 287 -17.77 5.80 1.16
C LEU A 287 -19.12 6.22 0.58
N VAL A 288 -19.59 5.62 -0.53
CA VAL A 288 -20.96 5.86 -1.03
C VAL A 288 -21.99 5.54 0.04
N GLY A 289 -21.88 4.36 0.65
CA GLY A 289 -22.81 3.90 1.68
C GLY A 289 -22.79 4.80 2.93
N ALA A 290 -21.61 5.24 3.36
CA ALA A 290 -21.45 6.17 4.47
C ALA A 290 -22.04 7.55 4.14
N SER A 291 -21.75 8.08 2.95
CA SER A 291 -22.27 9.35 2.44
C SER A 291 -23.81 9.33 2.41
N ALA A 292 -24.42 8.27 1.87
CA ALA A 292 -25.89 8.14 1.85
C ALA A 292 -26.52 8.16 3.25
N ARG A 293 -25.87 7.53 4.25
CA ARG A 293 -26.33 7.58 5.65
C ARG A 293 -26.23 8.99 6.25
N VAL A 294 -25.20 9.75 5.89
CA VAL A 294 -25.04 11.14 6.32
C VAL A 294 -26.14 12.01 5.72
N ALA A 295 -26.40 11.95 4.40
CA ALA A 295 -27.52 12.68 3.78
C ALA A 295 -28.87 12.35 4.42
N GLN A 296 -29.14 11.06 4.67
CA GLN A 296 -30.37 10.65 5.34
C GLN A 296 -30.48 11.25 6.76
N SER A 297 -29.37 11.25 7.51
CA SER A 297 -29.31 11.80 8.86
C SER A 297 -29.49 13.32 8.85
N SER A 298 -28.86 14.03 7.91
CA SER A 298 -29.04 15.47 7.69
C SER A 298 -30.50 15.81 7.37
N THR A 299 -31.15 15.02 6.52
CA THR A 299 -32.58 15.20 6.20
C THR A 299 -33.46 14.98 7.43
N ALA A 300 -33.20 13.93 8.20
CA ALA A 300 -33.94 13.66 9.44
C ALA A 300 -33.74 14.77 10.48
N GLN A 301 -32.51 15.28 10.60
CA GLN A 301 -32.17 16.40 11.48
C GLN A 301 -32.89 17.68 11.06
N ALA A 302 -32.96 17.99 9.76
CA ALA A 302 -33.73 19.13 9.25
C ALA A 302 -35.23 19.00 9.58
N GLY A 303 -35.80 17.80 9.46
CA GLY A 303 -37.18 17.53 9.87
C GLY A 303 -37.40 17.73 11.38
N ALA A 304 -36.47 17.23 12.20
CA ALA A 304 -36.52 17.38 13.66
C ALA A 304 -36.41 18.85 14.08
N VAL A 305 -35.54 19.64 13.44
CA VAL A 305 -35.45 21.11 13.61
C VAL A 305 -36.80 21.75 13.37
N GLY A 306 -37.50 21.41 12.28
CA GLY A 306 -38.83 21.95 12.01
C GLY A 306 -39.85 21.64 13.12
N ALA A 307 -39.85 20.41 13.65
CA ALA A 307 -40.73 20.03 14.75
C ALA A 307 -40.41 20.77 16.05
N VAL A 308 -39.13 20.97 16.35
CA VAL A 308 -38.69 21.74 17.53
C VAL A 308 -39.08 23.21 17.37
N SER A 309 -38.90 23.81 16.19
CA SER A 309 -39.33 25.20 15.92
C SER A 309 -40.83 25.39 16.19
N MET A 310 -41.69 24.50 15.68
CA MET A 310 -43.13 24.56 15.96
C MET A 310 -43.43 24.45 17.47
N THR A 311 -42.70 23.58 18.18
CA THR A 311 -42.85 23.42 19.63
C THR A 311 -42.45 24.69 20.38
N ILE A 312 -41.41 25.38 19.93
CA ILE A 312 -40.97 26.66 20.51
C ILE A 312 -42.00 27.77 20.24
N GLU A 313 -42.58 27.83 19.05
CA GLU A 313 -43.66 28.77 18.73
C GLU A 313 -44.85 28.56 19.68
N GLN A 314 -45.30 27.31 19.82
CA GLN A 314 -46.36 26.96 20.77
C GLN A 314 -46.00 27.30 22.23
N MET A 315 -44.74 27.10 22.61
CA MET A 315 -44.25 27.48 23.93
C MET A 315 -44.28 29.00 24.12
N SER A 316 -43.89 29.78 23.11
CA SER A 316 -43.94 31.24 23.13
C SER A 316 -45.37 31.75 23.33
N ASP A 317 -46.35 31.17 22.62
CA ASP A 317 -47.76 31.48 22.80
C ASP A 317 -48.25 31.14 24.22
N GLY A 318 -47.85 29.97 24.74
CA GLY A 318 -48.16 29.55 26.11
C GLY A 318 -47.58 30.50 27.17
N ILE A 319 -46.32 30.93 27.01
CA ILE A 319 -45.67 31.91 27.89
C ILE A 319 -46.42 33.25 27.86
N ALA A 320 -46.83 33.73 26.69
CA ALA A 320 -47.60 34.95 26.55
C ALA A 320 -48.96 34.85 27.25
N ALA A 321 -49.64 33.71 27.13
CA ALA A 321 -50.90 33.45 27.83
C ALA A 321 -50.74 33.45 29.36
N ILE A 322 -49.71 32.77 29.88
CA ILE A 322 -49.41 32.74 31.33
C ILE A 322 -49.11 34.14 31.85
N SER A 323 -48.32 34.93 31.11
CA SER A 323 -48.01 36.32 31.47
C SER A 323 -49.28 37.17 31.59
N SER A 324 -50.18 37.07 30.61
CA SER A 324 -51.48 37.76 30.63
C SER A 324 -52.37 37.33 31.80
N HIS A 325 -52.39 36.03 32.12
CA HIS A 325 -53.13 35.49 33.27
C HIS A 325 -52.55 35.94 34.60
N ALA A 326 -51.21 36.01 34.72
CA ALA A 326 -50.54 36.52 35.91
C ALA A 326 -50.90 37.99 36.16
N GLU A 327 -50.89 38.83 35.13
CA GLU A 327 -51.28 40.25 35.22
C GLU A 327 -52.76 40.40 35.64
N SER A 328 -53.65 39.60 35.04
CA SER A 328 -55.08 39.59 35.40
C SER A 328 -55.29 39.15 36.85
N LEU A 329 -54.55 38.14 37.30
CA LEU A 329 -54.60 37.64 38.68
C LEU A 329 -54.06 38.66 39.67
N ARG A 330 -53.00 39.39 39.31
CA ARG A 330 -52.46 40.52 40.10
C ARG A 330 -53.53 41.59 40.31
N SER A 331 -54.17 42.04 39.23
CA SER A 331 -55.24 43.04 39.29
C SER A 331 -56.41 42.59 40.18
N CYS A 332 -56.80 41.31 40.07
CA CYS A 332 -57.83 40.72 40.92
C CYS A 332 -57.42 40.69 42.39
N ALA A 333 -56.18 40.27 42.70
CA ALA A 333 -55.65 40.26 44.06
C ALA A 333 -55.58 41.67 44.66
N GLU A 334 -55.12 42.68 43.90
CA GLU A 334 -55.11 44.07 44.34
C GLU A 334 -56.53 44.59 44.64
N ALA A 335 -57.51 44.24 43.81
CA ALA A 335 -58.91 44.59 44.06
C ALA A 335 -59.48 43.89 45.31
N SER A 336 -59.17 42.60 45.52
CA SER A 336 -59.56 41.86 46.72
C SER A 336 -58.92 42.41 47.98
N LEU A 337 -57.65 42.82 47.94
CA LEU A 337 -56.96 43.42 49.07
C LEU A 337 -57.60 44.74 49.47
N ARG A 338 -57.90 45.61 48.49
CA ARG A 338 -58.64 46.85 48.74
C ARG A 338 -60.02 46.57 49.34
N GLY A 339 -60.76 45.60 48.80
CA GLY A 339 -62.06 45.19 49.33
C GLY A 339 -62.00 44.70 50.78
N ALA A 340 -60.96 43.94 51.14
CA ALA A 340 -60.74 43.48 52.51
C ALA A 340 -60.41 44.66 53.46
N GLN A 341 -59.57 45.61 53.02
CA GLN A 341 -59.23 46.81 53.77
C GLN A 341 -60.45 47.72 54.00
N ASP A 342 -61.25 47.95 52.95
CA ASP A 342 -62.50 48.72 53.04
C ASP A 342 -63.50 48.02 53.97
N GLY A 343 -63.59 46.69 53.90
CA GLY A 343 -64.39 45.87 54.81
C GLY A 343 -63.96 46.01 56.27
N HIS A 344 -62.65 45.99 56.54
CA HIS A 344 -62.09 46.18 57.88
C HIS A 344 -62.42 47.59 58.43
N LEU A 345 -62.28 48.64 57.61
CA LEU A 345 -62.66 50.00 57.99
C LEU A 345 -64.16 50.14 58.30
N ALA A 346 -65.02 49.51 57.49
CA ALA A 346 -66.46 49.51 57.73
C ALA A 346 -66.82 48.78 59.04
N LEU A 347 -66.14 47.66 59.31
CA LEU A 347 -66.33 46.88 60.53
C LEU A 347 -65.89 47.65 61.78
N SER A 348 -64.74 48.31 61.74
CA SER A 348 -64.26 49.18 62.84
C SER A 348 -65.28 50.25 63.19
N ARG A 349 -65.88 50.91 62.19
CA ARG A 349 -66.95 51.90 62.40
C ARG A 349 -68.21 51.27 63.01
N LEU A 350 -68.56 50.05 62.61
CA LEU A 350 -69.72 49.34 63.14
C LEU A 350 -69.53 48.96 64.62
N LEU A 351 -68.34 48.49 64.99
CA LEU A 351 -67.97 48.21 66.37
C LEU A 351 -68.09 49.45 67.27
N GLU A 352 -67.58 50.61 66.82
CA GLU A 352 -67.75 51.89 67.52
C GLU A 352 -69.23 52.25 67.72
N LYS A 353 -70.09 51.98 66.72
CA LYS A 353 -71.53 52.24 66.83
C LYS A 353 -72.22 51.29 67.80
N ILE A 354 -71.86 50.01 67.82
CA ILE A 354 -72.40 49.05 68.79
C ILE A 354 -72.00 49.45 70.21
N ASP A 355 -70.75 49.86 70.42
CA ASP A 355 -70.29 50.34 71.72
C ASP A 355 -71.06 51.59 72.18
N SER A 356 -71.29 52.54 71.27
CA SER A 356 -72.16 53.70 71.54
C SER A 356 -73.60 53.30 71.90
N VAL A 357 -74.17 52.30 71.23
CA VAL A 357 -75.53 51.80 71.56
C VAL A 357 -75.53 51.09 72.91
N ARG A 358 -74.48 50.33 73.23
CA ARG A 358 -74.30 49.68 74.53
C ARG A 358 -74.27 50.69 75.68
N HIS A 359 -73.54 51.79 75.51
CA HIS A 359 -73.53 52.90 76.46
C HIS A 359 -74.91 53.54 76.62
N ALA A 360 -75.65 53.73 75.52
CA ALA A 360 -77.02 54.26 75.58
C ALA A 360 -77.97 53.33 76.35
N PHE A 361 -77.91 52.02 76.11
CA PHE A 361 -78.71 51.03 76.84
C PHE A 361 -78.38 51.00 78.33
N SER A 362 -77.10 51.06 78.68
CA SER A 362 -76.66 51.16 80.09
C SER A 362 -77.20 52.42 80.77
N ALA A 363 -77.20 53.56 80.08
CA ALA A 363 -77.75 54.81 80.61
C ALA A 363 -79.27 54.75 80.79
N ILE A 364 -80.01 54.19 79.82
CA ILE A 364 -81.47 54.01 79.91
C ILE A 364 -81.80 53.09 81.09
N ARG A 365 -81.07 51.98 81.26
CA ARG A 365 -81.28 51.06 82.37
C ARG A 365 -81.06 51.74 83.73
N GLY A 366 -80.05 52.59 83.85
CA GLY A 366 -79.85 53.44 85.04
C GLY A 366 -81.06 54.32 85.33
N SER A 367 -81.53 55.06 84.31
CA SER A 367 -82.71 55.92 84.43
C SER A 367 -84.00 55.15 84.77
N VAL A 368 -84.18 53.93 84.25
CA VAL A 368 -85.31 53.07 84.61
C VAL A 368 -85.21 52.60 86.06
N GLY A 369 -84.00 52.30 86.54
CA GLY A 369 -83.74 52.00 87.94
C GLY A 369 -84.16 53.15 88.86
N ASP A 370 -83.69 54.37 88.57
CA ASP A 370 -84.06 55.59 89.31
C ASP A 370 -85.58 55.85 89.27
N PHE A 371 -86.22 55.57 88.12
CA PHE A 371 -87.67 55.70 87.95
C PHE A 371 -88.44 54.70 88.81
N VAL A 372 -88.01 53.44 88.87
CA VAL A 372 -88.60 52.40 89.72
C VAL A 372 -88.46 52.79 91.19
N GLU A 373 -87.28 53.23 91.63
CA GLU A 373 -87.06 53.67 93.01
C GLU A 373 -87.98 54.84 93.39
N SER A 374 -88.10 55.84 92.51
CA SER A 374 -88.99 56.99 92.70
C SER A 374 -90.47 56.56 92.77
N THR A 375 -90.86 55.62 91.91
CA THR A 375 -92.22 55.05 91.85
C THR A 375 -92.55 54.29 93.14
N THR A 376 -91.62 53.49 93.67
CA THR A 376 -91.77 52.81 94.96
C THR A 376 -91.91 53.80 96.12
N ALA A 377 -91.11 54.87 96.15
CA ALA A 377 -91.22 55.92 97.17
C ALA A 377 -92.58 56.66 97.13
N ILE A 378 -93.10 56.90 95.92
CA ILE A 378 -94.45 57.46 95.71
C ILE A 378 -95.53 56.49 96.23
N THR A 379 -95.45 55.19 95.91
CA THR A 379 -96.37 54.16 96.43
C THR A 379 -96.40 54.17 97.97
N ALA A 380 -95.22 54.20 98.61
CA ALA A 380 -95.12 54.26 100.07
C ALA A 380 -95.78 55.52 100.65
N SER A 381 -95.55 56.68 100.02
CA SER A 381 -96.15 57.96 100.43
C SER A 381 -97.68 57.97 100.26
N ILE A 382 -98.20 57.39 99.17
CA ILE A 382 -99.65 57.24 98.94
C ILE A 382 -100.28 56.31 99.99
N GLY A 383 -99.57 55.25 100.39
CA GLY A 383 -99.97 54.40 101.51
C GLY A 383 -100.21 55.21 102.79
N GLN A 384 -99.25 56.09 103.13
CA GLN A 384 -99.40 56.99 104.28
C GLN A 384 -100.57 57.97 104.12
N VAL A 385 -100.80 58.53 102.92
CA VAL A 385 -101.94 59.42 102.64
C VAL A 385 -103.27 58.68 102.79
N LYS A 386 -103.34 57.43 102.36
CA LYS A 386 -104.52 56.57 102.54
C LYS A 386 -104.79 56.30 104.03
N ASP A 387 -103.75 56.01 104.80
CA ASP A 387 -103.85 55.80 106.25
C ASP A 387 -104.29 57.09 106.98
N LEU A 388 -103.71 58.24 106.63
CA LEU A 388 -104.11 59.55 107.14
C LEU A 388 -105.55 59.91 106.77
N SER A 389 -105.97 59.60 105.54
CA SER A 389 -107.35 59.83 105.09
C SER A 389 -108.33 58.92 105.86
N ALA A 390 -107.96 57.67 106.14
CA ALA A 390 -108.76 56.76 106.97
C ALA A 390 -108.87 57.27 108.41
N GLN A 391 -107.75 57.71 109.01
CA GLN A 391 -107.75 58.33 110.35
C GLN A 391 -108.58 59.61 110.39
N THR A 392 -108.47 60.47 109.37
CA THR A 392 -109.21 61.74 109.29
C THR A 392 -110.71 61.48 109.14
N SER A 393 -111.10 60.49 108.34
CA SER A 393 -112.50 60.05 108.21
C SER A 393 -113.06 59.53 109.54
N MET A 394 -112.25 58.77 110.30
CA MET A 394 -112.62 58.29 111.64
C MET A 394 -112.74 59.43 112.67
N LEU A 395 -111.81 60.39 112.66
CA LEU A 395 -111.87 61.58 113.52
C LEU A 395 -113.09 62.44 113.18
N ALA A 396 -113.38 62.63 111.90
CA ALA A 396 -114.54 63.37 111.43
C ALA A 396 -115.85 62.66 111.79
N LEU A 397 -115.90 61.34 111.71
CA LEU A 397 -117.05 60.55 112.18
C LEU A 397 -117.27 60.74 113.69
N ASN A 398 -116.21 60.68 114.50
CA ASN A 398 -116.30 60.94 115.94
C ASN A 398 -116.79 62.37 116.24
N ALA A 399 -116.30 63.36 115.48
CA ALA A 399 -116.75 64.75 115.61
C ALA A 399 -118.22 64.94 115.20
N ALA A 400 -118.69 64.28 114.14
CA ALA A 400 -120.08 64.31 113.71
C ALA A 400 -121.01 63.67 114.77
N ILE A 401 -120.58 62.57 115.39
CA ILE A 401 -121.31 61.92 116.50
C ILE A 401 -121.44 62.88 117.69
N GLU A 402 -120.36 63.54 118.11
CA GLU A 402 -120.40 64.46 119.26
C GLU A 402 -121.18 65.76 118.95
N ALA A 403 -121.11 66.24 117.70
CA ALA A 403 -121.92 67.36 117.23
C ALA A 403 -123.43 67.06 117.24
N ALA A 404 -123.83 65.84 116.85
CA ALA A 404 -125.21 65.37 116.98
C ALA A 404 -125.67 65.29 118.44
N ARG A 405 -124.75 64.95 119.35
CA ARG A 405 -124.98 64.85 120.80
C ARG A 405 -125.22 66.21 121.47
N ALA A 406 -124.64 67.29 120.94
CA ALA A 406 -124.79 68.66 121.43
C ALA A 406 -126.10 69.36 120.98
N GLY A 407 -126.97 68.68 120.21
CA GLY A 407 -128.27 69.20 119.81
C GLY A 407 -128.20 70.47 118.94
N GLU A 408 -129.10 71.44 119.17
CA GLU A 408 -129.18 72.69 118.38
C GLU A 408 -127.85 73.49 118.37
N SER A 409 -127.05 73.43 119.44
CA SER A 409 -125.74 74.12 119.50
C SER A 409 -124.67 73.48 118.62
N GLY A 410 -124.84 72.21 118.24
CA GLY A 410 -123.86 71.42 117.46
C GLY A 410 -124.08 71.41 115.95
N ARG A 411 -125.18 71.99 115.43
CA ARG A 411 -125.52 71.91 113.99
C ARG A 411 -124.43 72.43 113.07
N GLY A 412 -123.82 73.58 113.40
CA GLY A 412 -122.73 74.14 112.59
C GLY A 412 -121.49 73.24 112.56
N PHE A 413 -121.19 72.56 113.68
CA PHE A 413 -120.06 71.64 113.80
C PHE A 413 -120.29 70.32 113.06
N SER A 414 -121.53 69.81 113.06
CA SER A 414 -121.89 68.58 112.33
C SER A 414 -121.69 68.73 110.82
N VAL A 415 -122.05 69.89 110.25
CA VAL A 415 -121.85 70.15 108.82
C VAL A 415 -120.36 70.16 108.46
N VAL A 416 -119.52 70.79 109.30
CA VAL A 416 -118.06 70.78 109.10
C VAL A 416 -117.50 69.36 109.24
N ALA A 417 -117.97 68.57 110.21
CA ALA A 417 -117.52 67.20 110.40
C ALA A 417 -117.90 66.28 109.22
N ASP A 418 -119.11 66.40 108.67
CA ASP A 418 -119.52 65.65 107.47
C ASP A 418 -118.73 66.11 106.22
N GLU A 419 -118.42 67.40 106.08
CA GLU A 419 -117.58 67.91 104.99
C GLU A 419 -116.13 67.38 105.09
N VAL A 420 -115.55 67.35 106.29
CA VAL A 420 -114.21 66.77 106.53
C VAL A 420 -114.21 65.26 106.25
N ARG A 421 -115.26 64.54 106.63
CA ARG A 421 -115.41 63.11 106.33
C ARG A 421 -115.51 62.86 104.83
N ASN A 422 -116.29 63.67 104.12
CA ASN A 422 -116.40 63.60 102.66
C ASN A 422 -115.05 63.87 101.99
N LEU A 423 -114.32 64.90 102.44
CA LEU A 423 -112.99 65.25 101.94
C LEU A 423 -111.98 64.11 102.19
N ALA A 424 -112.04 63.47 103.37
CA ALA A 424 -111.21 62.32 103.71
C ALA A 424 -111.52 61.09 102.84
N GLN A 425 -112.80 60.80 102.58
CA GLN A 425 -113.20 59.74 101.64
C GLN A 425 -112.75 60.02 100.20
N ARG A 426 -112.89 61.26 99.73
CA ARG A 426 -112.39 61.69 98.41
C ARG A 426 -110.87 61.58 98.32
N SER A 427 -110.15 61.91 99.40
CA SER A 427 -108.69 61.77 99.48
C SER A 427 -108.25 60.31 99.46
N ALA A 428 -108.96 59.42 100.16
CA ALA A 428 -108.70 57.98 100.12
C ALA A 428 -108.97 57.37 98.73
N LEU A 429 -110.02 57.81 98.04
CA LEU A 429 -110.32 57.39 96.66
C LEU A 429 -109.23 57.86 95.69
N ALA A 430 -108.81 59.13 95.78
CA ALA A 430 -107.72 59.67 94.98
C ALA A 430 -106.41 58.93 95.24
N ALA A 431 -106.06 58.69 96.51
CA ALA A 431 -104.90 57.90 96.89
C ALA A 431 -104.95 56.49 96.29
N ASN A 432 -106.11 55.83 96.31
CA ASN A 432 -106.26 54.49 95.70
C ASN A 432 -106.09 54.53 94.17
N SER A 433 -106.60 55.54 93.48
CA SER A 433 -106.39 55.73 92.04
C SER A 433 -104.92 55.99 91.70
N ILE A 434 -104.20 56.79 92.49
CA ILE A 434 -102.77 57.00 92.28
C ILE A 434 -102.01 55.69 92.57
N ASN A 435 -102.35 54.95 93.63
CA ASN A 435 -101.74 53.64 93.91
C ASN A 435 -101.89 52.66 92.73
N GLN A 436 -103.09 52.58 92.13
CA GLN A 436 -103.31 51.75 90.94
C GLN A 436 -102.46 52.19 89.75
N LEU A 437 -102.27 53.51 89.56
CA LEU A 437 -101.41 54.04 88.51
C LEU A 437 -99.94 53.70 88.78
N THR A 438 -99.47 53.83 90.01
CA THR A 438 -98.08 53.55 90.39
C THR A 438 -97.74 52.07 90.25
N VAL A 439 -98.64 51.15 90.63
CA VAL A 439 -98.50 49.70 90.36
C VAL A 439 -98.43 49.40 88.86
N LYS A 440 -99.22 50.10 88.04
CA LYS A 440 -99.16 49.97 86.58
C LYS A 440 -97.82 50.45 86.02
N LEU A 441 -97.29 51.56 86.53
CA LEU A 441 -95.98 52.10 86.13
C LEU A 441 -94.82 51.17 86.52
N GLU A 442 -94.90 50.54 87.69
CA GLU A 442 -93.93 49.53 88.14
C GLU A 442 -93.92 48.32 87.20
N SER A 443 -95.09 47.73 86.91
CA SER A 443 -95.20 46.63 85.95
C SER A 443 -94.72 47.00 84.54
N GLN A 444 -94.99 48.22 84.07
CA GLN A 444 -94.46 48.69 82.78
C GLN A 444 -92.94 48.83 82.79
N SER A 445 -92.35 49.21 83.92
CA SER A 445 -90.90 49.37 84.08
C SER A 445 -90.18 48.01 84.07
N GLU A 446 -90.77 46.97 84.66
CA GLU A 446 -90.24 45.59 84.57
C GLU A 446 -90.17 45.11 83.11
N VAL A 447 -91.20 45.39 82.31
CA VAL A 447 -91.20 45.06 80.87
C VAL A 447 -90.08 45.78 80.13
N VAL A 448 -89.81 47.05 80.49
CA VAL A 448 -88.73 47.84 79.90
C VAL A 448 -87.36 47.31 80.33
N ASP A 449 -87.14 46.95 81.60
CA ASP A 449 -85.86 46.37 82.06
C ASP A 449 -85.57 45.03 81.38
N GLU A 450 -86.57 44.15 81.23
CA GLU A 450 -86.37 42.87 80.53
C GLU A 450 -86.04 43.08 79.05
N ALA A 451 -86.68 44.04 78.38
CA ALA A 451 -86.35 44.41 77.00
C ALA A 451 -84.92 44.98 76.88
N LEU A 452 -84.47 45.80 77.84
CA LEU A 452 -83.10 46.32 77.88
C LEU A 452 -82.07 45.22 78.16
N ARG A 453 -82.39 44.27 79.03
CA ARG A 453 -81.55 43.10 79.33
C ARG A 453 -81.38 42.23 78.09
N ALA A 454 -82.48 41.91 77.41
CA ALA A 454 -82.47 41.16 76.16
C ALA A 454 -81.67 41.91 75.07
N GLY A 455 -81.84 43.23 74.95
CA GLY A 455 -81.08 44.05 74.00
C GLY A 455 -79.58 44.10 74.32
N THR A 456 -79.19 44.12 75.59
CA THR A 456 -77.78 44.08 76.01
C THR A 456 -77.13 42.76 75.61
N VAL A 457 -77.81 41.63 75.84
CA VAL A 457 -77.33 40.30 75.39
C VAL A 457 -77.18 40.25 73.87
N ALA A 458 -78.15 40.78 73.13
CA ALA A 458 -78.08 40.84 71.66
C ALA A 458 -76.91 41.70 71.14
N LEU A 459 -76.57 42.80 71.83
CA LEU A 459 -75.40 43.62 71.51
C LEU A 459 -74.09 42.90 71.80
N ASP A 460 -74.01 42.12 72.88
CA ASP A 460 -72.84 41.31 73.21
C ASP A 460 -72.59 40.21 72.19
N ASP A 461 -73.64 39.49 71.79
CA ASP A 461 -73.56 38.50 70.71
C ASP A 461 -73.16 39.15 69.39
N SER A 462 -73.70 40.34 69.08
CA SER A 462 -73.31 41.11 67.88
C SER A 462 -71.84 41.50 67.93
N GLY A 463 -71.34 41.98 69.08
CA GLY A 463 -69.92 42.31 69.25
C GLY A 463 -69.00 41.12 69.03
N ARG A 464 -69.35 39.94 69.54
CA ARG A 464 -68.60 38.70 69.32
C ARG A 464 -68.56 38.30 67.85
N LEU A 465 -69.71 38.28 67.18
CA LEU A 465 -69.80 37.95 65.74
C LEU A 465 -68.98 38.91 64.87
N LEU A 466 -68.96 40.20 65.22
CA LEU A 466 -68.16 41.19 64.50
C LEU A 466 -66.65 41.00 64.75
N SER A 467 -66.23 40.60 65.94
CA SER A 467 -64.82 40.27 66.21
C SER A 467 -64.37 39.00 65.44
N GLU A 468 -65.24 38.00 65.33
CA GLU A 468 -65.00 36.82 64.47
C GLU A 468 -64.88 37.22 62.98
N LEU A 469 -65.73 38.15 62.52
CA LEU A 469 -65.66 38.71 61.17
C LEU A 469 -64.36 39.51 60.93
N GLU A 470 -63.88 40.24 61.92
CA GLU A 470 -62.61 40.99 61.84
C GLU A 470 -61.44 40.04 61.59
N SER A 471 -61.34 38.97 62.40
CA SER A 471 -60.33 37.93 62.22
C SER A 471 -60.41 37.29 60.82
N THR A 472 -61.63 37.07 60.31
CA THR A 472 -61.84 36.48 58.99
C THR A 472 -61.37 37.42 57.87
N LEU A 473 -61.65 38.72 57.97
CA LEU A 473 -61.19 39.72 57.01
C LEU A 473 -59.66 39.88 57.02
N GLN A 474 -59.05 39.84 58.21
CA GLN A 474 -57.58 39.88 58.35
C GLN A 474 -56.92 38.67 57.67
N GLN A 475 -57.42 37.45 57.92
CA GLN A 475 -56.92 36.24 57.27
C GLN A 475 -57.11 36.29 55.74
N ALA A 476 -58.24 36.83 55.27
CA ALA A 476 -58.46 37.03 53.83
C ALA A 476 -57.44 37.98 53.21
N ALA A 477 -57.10 39.09 53.89
CA ALA A 477 -56.08 40.03 53.43
C ALA A 477 -54.69 39.39 53.36
N GLU A 478 -54.33 38.57 54.35
CA GLU A 478 -53.07 37.81 54.36
C GLU A 478 -52.99 36.80 53.20
N LEU A 479 -54.05 36.02 52.97
CA LEU A 479 -54.13 35.07 51.85
C LEU A 479 -54.03 35.75 50.48
N VAL A 480 -54.62 36.94 50.34
CA VAL A 480 -54.49 37.74 49.13
C VAL A 480 -53.05 38.25 48.96
N GLY A 481 -52.39 38.70 50.04
CA GLY A 481 -50.98 39.07 50.01
C GLY A 481 -50.05 37.91 49.60
N ASP A 482 -50.34 36.70 50.07
CA ASP A 482 -49.66 35.48 49.63
C ASP A 482 -49.87 35.20 48.15
N SER A 483 -51.09 35.41 47.66
CA SER A 483 -51.44 35.24 46.25
C SER A 483 -50.68 36.23 45.35
N THR A 484 -50.55 37.50 45.77
CA THR A 484 -49.74 38.49 45.05
C THR A 484 -48.27 38.07 44.98
N ARG A 485 -47.68 37.60 46.08
CA ARG A 485 -46.30 37.08 46.08
C ARG A 485 -46.14 35.86 45.18
N GLY A 486 -47.16 35.01 45.11
CA GLY A 486 -47.21 33.88 44.18
C GLY A 486 -47.20 34.33 42.71
N VAL A 487 -47.96 35.38 42.39
CA VAL A 487 -48.01 35.97 41.05
C VAL A 487 -46.65 36.56 40.63
N ASP A 488 -45.96 37.26 41.53
CA ASP A 488 -44.62 37.80 41.24
C ASP A 488 -43.63 36.69 40.90
N ARG A 489 -43.66 35.55 41.62
CA ARG A 489 -42.82 34.38 41.30
C ARG A 489 -43.15 33.77 39.94
N ILE A 490 -44.43 33.77 39.54
CA ILE A 490 -44.84 33.33 38.20
C ILE A 490 -44.25 34.25 37.14
N ALA A 491 -44.30 35.57 37.34
CA ALA A 491 -43.72 36.54 36.43
C ALA A 491 -42.20 36.35 36.25
N ASP A 492 -41.48 36.11 37.35
CA ASP A 492 -40.04 35.80 37.31
C ASP A 492 -39.77 34.51 36.52
N ALA A 493 -40.52 33.43 36.79
CA ALA A 493 -40.39 32.16 36.08
C ALA A 493 -40.67 32.29 34.57
N VAL A 494 -41.70 33.07 34.21
CA VAL A 494 -42.04 33.40 32.82
C VAL A 494 -40.88 34.15 32.14
N SER A 495 -40.23 35.09 32.82
CA SER A 495 -39.08 35.82 32.29
C SER A 495 -37.90 34.89 32.00
N VAL A 496 -37.55 34.01 32.94
CA VAL A 496 -36.50 32.99 32.77
C VAL A 496 -36.85 32.02 31.63
N GLN A 497 -38.11 31.59 31.52
CA GLN A 497 -38.54 30.68 30.45
C GLN A 497 -38.44 31.34 29.08
N ASN A 498 -38.74 32.63 28.97
CA ASN A 498 -38.61 33.38 27.73
C ASN A 498 -37.14 33.53 27.29
N GLU A 499 -36.24 33.82 28.23
CA GLU A 499 -34.79 33.87 27.96
C GLU A 499 -34.25 32.48 27.54
N GLY A 500 -34.64 31.43 28.24
CA GLY A 500 -34.32 30.04 27.88
C GLY A 500 -34.82 29.68 26.49
N GLY A 501 -36.04 30.07 26.14
CA GLY A 501 -36.64 29.86 24.82
C GLY A 501 -35.80 30.48 23.69
N ARG A 502 -35.31 31.72 23.87
CA ARG A 502 -34.41 32.36 22.89
C ARG A 502 -33.10 31.60 22.70
N GLY A 503 -32.54 31.05 23.79
CA GLY A 503 -31.35 30.20 23.72
C GLY A 503 -31.60 28.92 22.92
N ILE A 504 -32.78 28.31 23.07
CA ILE A 504 -33.16 27.13 22.28
C ILE A 504 -33.27 27.48 20.79
N VAL A 505 -33.89 28.61 20.42
CA VAL A 505 -33.98 29.06 19.02
C VAL A 505 -32.60 29.17 18.37
N ALA A 506 -31.63 29.81 19.03
CA ALA A 506 -30.28 29.93 18.51
C ALA A 506 -29.60 28.57 18.28
N ASN A 507 -29.84 27.60 19.18
CA ASN A 507 -29.34 26.23 19.01
C ASN A 507 -30.02 25.51 17.84
N VAL A 508 -31.33 25.71 17.65
CA VAL A 508 -32.08 25.14 16.53
C VAL A 508 -31.56 25.68 15.19
N GLU A 509 -31.30 26.98 15.08
CA GLU A 509 -30.67 27.59 13.89
C GLU A 509 -29.27 27.03 13.61
N HIS A 510 -28.47 26.78 14.66
CA HIS A 510 -27.17 26.14 14.54
C HIS A 510 -27.30 24.72 13.98
N ILE A 511 -28.19 23.91 14.57
CA ILE A 511 -28.45 22.52 14.15
C ILE A 511 -28.96 22.48 12.70
N ALA A 512 -29.79 23.45 12.29
CA ALA A 512 -30.27 23.59 10.93
C ALA A 512 -29.13 23.85 9.93
N ARG A 513 -28.20 24.77 10.26
CA ARG A 513 -27.00 25.00 9.44
C ARG A 513 -26.13 23.75 9.33
N MET A 514 -25.89 23.05 10.43
CA MET A 514 -25.11 21.80 10.42
C MET A 514 -25.74 20.73 9.53
N ALA A 515 -27.07 20.62 9.53
CA ALA A 515 -27.78 19.71 8.63
C ALA A 515 -27.56 20.09 7.16
N GLY A 516 -27.64 21.39 6.82
CA GLY A 516 -27.36 21.89 5.48
C GLY A 516 -25.90 21.70 5.04
N GLU A 517 -24.94 21.95 5.93
CA GLU A 517 -23.51 21.69 5.68
C GLU A 517 -23.24 20.20 5.48
N GLY A 518 -23.87 19.34 6.29
CA GLY A 518 -23.78 17.89 6.15
C GLY A 518 -24.23 17.42 4.76
N ASP A 519 -25.35 17.94 4.26
CA ASP A 519 -25.84 17.63 2.91
C ASP A 519 -24.85 18.07 1.81
N ALA A 520 -24.32 19.29 1.91
CA ALA A 520 -23.32 19.80 0.96
C ALA A 520 -22.02 18.96 0.96
N ILE A 521 -21.52 18.58 2.14
CA ILE A 521 -20.36 17.68 2.27
C ILE A 521 -20.64 16.33 1.60
N THR A 522 -21.86 15.81 1.76
CA THR A 522 -22.27 14.54 1.17
C THR A 522 -22.19 14.58 -0.36
N HIS A 523 -22.64 15.68 -0.97
CA HIS A 523 -22.49 15.93 -2.41
C HIS A 523 -21.02 15.97 -2.86
N GLN A 524 -20.16 16.65 -2.11
CA GLN A 524 -18.73 16.71 -2.42
C GLN A 524 -18.04 15.35 -2.31
N VAL A 525 -18.35 14.57 -1.27
CA VAL A 525 -17.85 13.20 -1.09
C VAL A 525 -18.32 12.31 -2.24
N SER A 526 -19.60 12.43 -2.65
CA SER A 526 -20.10 11.67 -3.81
C SER A 526 -19.31 11.96 -5.08
N GLY A 527 -18.96 13.23 -5.34
CA GLY A 527 -18.12 13.60 -6.48
C GLY A 527 -16.72 12.98 -6.40
N ALA A 528 -16.07 13.08 -5.24
CA ALA A 528 -14.74 12.50 -5.03
C ALA A 528 -14.72 10.97 -5.19
N VAL A 529 -15.79 10.30 -4.77
CA VAL A 529 -15.94 8.85 -4.90
C VAL A 529 -16.07 8.42 -6.36
N VAL A 530 -16.76 9.20 -7.20
CA VAL A 530 -16.80 8.95 -8.65
C VAL A 530 -15.40 9.01 -9.24
N SER A 531 -14.62 10.04 -8.90
CA SER A 531 -13.23 10.15 -9.36
C SER A 531 -12.33 9.01 -8.86
N LEU A 532 -12.51 8.55 -7.62
CA LEU A 532 -11.77 7.39 -7.10
C LEU A 532 -12.10 6.10 -7.86
N ARG A 533 -13.37 5.90 -8.23
CA ARG A 533 -13.78 4.76 -9.07
C ARG A 533 -13.16 4.82 -10.46
N GLU A 534 -13.20 5.99 -11.11
CA GLU A 534 -12.55 6.19 -12.42
C GLU A 534 -11.04 5.89 -12.36
N LEU A 535 -10.34 6.42 -11.35
CA LEU A 535 -8.90 6.15 -11.14
C LEU A 535 -8.61 4.66 -10.88
N SER A 536 -9.45 4.00 -10.10
CA SER A 536 -9.34 2.56 -9.81
C SER A 536 -9.55 1.73 -11.08
N ASP A 537 -10.53 2.08 -11.91
CA ASP A 537 -10.80 1.41 -13.18
C ASP A 537 -9.68 1.65 -14.20
N GLU A 538 -9.17 2.88 -14.30
CA GLU A 538 -8.01 3.20 -15.13
C GLU A 538 -6.77 2.39 -14.72
N LEU A 539 -6.50 2.27 -13.41
CA LEU A 539 -5.43 1.42 -12.87
C LEU A 539 -5.64 -0.06 -13.21
N ASN A 540 -6.87 -0.58 -13.05
CA ASN A 540 -7.20 -1.96 -13.41
C ASN A 540 -7.02 -2.22 -14.90
N VAL A 541 -7.43 -1.30 -15.77
CA VAL A 541 -7.22 -1.40 -17.22
C VAL A 541 -5.73 -1.35 -17.56
N ALA A 542 -4.98 -0.43 -16.95
CA ALA A 542 -3.54 -0.29 -17.18
C ALA A 542 -2.78 -1.54 -16.75
N VAL A 543 -3.12 -2.13 -15.60
CA VAL A 543 -2.52 -3.39 -15.13
C VAL A 543 -3.02 -4.58 -15.95
N GLY A 544 -4.29 -4.59 -16.36
CA GLY A 544 -4.89 -5.65 -17.17
C GLY A 544 -4.30 -5.77 -18.59
N ARG A 545 -3.61 -4.73 -19.06
CA ARG A 545 -2.80 -4.79 -20.29
C ARG A 545 -1.62 -5.76 -20.18
N PHE A 546 -1.14 -6.03 -18.96
CA PHE A 546 -0.07 -6.99 -18.71
C PHE A 546 -0.65 -8.37 -18.41
N ARG A 547 -0.19 -9.40 -19.11
CA ARG A 547 -0.48 -10.81 -18.77
C ARG A 547 0.54 -11.29 -17.75
N TYR A 548 0.07 -11.66 -16.56
CA TYR A 548 0.86 -12.32 -15.54
C TYR A 548 0.04 -13.49 -14.98
N GLU A 549 0.70 -14.53 -14.47
CA GLU A 549 -0.02 -15.58 -13.74
C GLU A 549 -0.66 -14.95 -12.50
N ALA A 550 -1.96 -15.17 -12.33
CA ALA A 550 -2.74 -14.64 -11.21
C ALA A 550 -2.06 -14.96 -9.87
#